data_AF-A0A383AUK4-F1
#
_entry.id   AF-A0A383AUK4-F1
#
_cell.length_a   1.000
_cell.length_b   1.000
_cell.length_c   1.000
_cell.angle_alpha   90.00
_cell.angle_beta   90.00
_cell.angle_gamma   90.00
#
_symmetry.space_group_name_H-M   'P 1'
#
loop_
_entity.id
_entity.type
_entity.pdbx_description
1 polymer ?
#
loop_
_entity_poly.entity_id
_entity_poly.type
_entity_poly.pdbx_seq_one_letter_code
_entity_poly.pdbx_strand_id
1 'polypeptide(L)'
;FEFPELKGRGTWVIDFIGNGKSSRVLVRKGKLRHLIRTGSAGHVFSILDEAGKQVPDASIWLGGREFTTGKNGMIHVPFSTAPGLQPIILVHDGFASFDRFRHESENYSFGAGILVDRESLLDRRKSQVVIRPSLSVNGTPVSVKVLENVRLRITSTNHDGVSSTHEVGEVELSDVAESVHEFQVPSRLSQINFTITASIKNLSLGKPQDLSTSQTFVVNAIDQVAKVDDVHLQRVPEGYVLELRGKSG
;
A
#
# COMPACT_ATOMS: atom_id res chain seq x y z
N PHE A 1 11.84 -16.08 -52.89
CA PHE A 1 11.93 -17.40 -52.22
C PHE A 1 10.77 -17.51 -51.25
N GLU A 2 10.09 -18.65 -51.24
CA GLU A 2 9.02 -18.98 -50.29
C GLU A 2 9.47 -20.19 -49.46
N PHE A 3 8.98 -20.28 -48.21
CA PHE A 3 9.33 -21.36 -47.28
C PHE A 3 8.07 -22.12 -46.86
N PRO A 4 7.48 -22.96 -47.75
CA PRO A 4 6.20 -23.62 -47.51
C PRO A 4 6.23 -24.60 -46.32
N GLU A 5 7.41 -25.13 -45.97
CA GLU A 5 7.60 -26.00 -44.81
C GLU A 5 7.55 -25.27 -43.47
N LEU A 6 7.63 -23.93 -43.46
CA LEU A 6 7.64 -23.09 -42.25
C LEU A 6 6.21 -22.96 -41.66
N LYS A 7 5.62 -24.08 -41.24
CA LYS A 7 4.23 -24.22 -40.79
C LYS A 7 4.13 -24.20 -39.27
N GLY A 8 3.24 -23.39 -38.70
CA GLY A 8 3.03 -23.33 -37.25
C GLY A 8 4.11 -22.58 -36.46
N ARG A 9 4.03 -22.67 -35.13
CA ARG A 9 4.99 -22.03 -34.20
C ARG A 9 6.23 -22.89 -34.02
N GLY A 10 7.38 -22.25 -33.81
CA GLY A 10 8.63 -22.98 -33.55
C GLY A 10 9.89 -22.20 -33.86
N THR A 11 11.02 -22.86 -33.63
CA THR A 11 12.33 -22.40 -34.09
C THR A 11 12.71 -23.19 -35.34
N TRP A 12 12.95 -22.47 -36.43
CA TRP A 12 13.25 -23.01 -37.75
C TRP A 12 14.69 -22.65 -38.10
N VAL A 13 15.40 -23.59 -38.72
CA VAL A 13 16.71 -23.33 -39.32
C VAL A 13 16.55 -23.45 -40.82
N ILE A 14 16.95 -22.42 -41.56
CA ILE A 14 16.91 -22.41 -43.02
C ILE A 14 18.35 -22.28 -43.51
N ASP A 15 18.77 -23.26 -44.30
CA ASP A 15 20.09 -23.28 -44.94
C ASP A 15 19.97 -22.90 -46.42
N PHE A 16 20.76 -21.91 -46.83
CA PHE A 16 20.95 -21.52 -48.22
C PHE A 16 22.31 -22.03 -48.69
N ILE A 17 22.31 -22.98 -49.61
CA ILE A 17 23.53 -23.60 -50.15
C ILE A 17 23.61 -23.31 -51.64
N GLY A 18 24.70 -22.71 -52.10
CA GLY A 18 24.92 -22.40 -53.51
C GLY A 18 26.32 -21.85 -53.80
N ASN A 19 26.86 -22.12 -55.00
CA ASN A 19 28.19 -21.67 -55.45
C ASN A 19 29.33 -21.91 -54.44
N GLY A 20 29.33 -23.08 -53.78
CA GLY A 20 30.34 -23.43 -52.78
C GLY A 20 30.26 -22.64 -51.46
N LYS A 21 29.18 -21.88 -51.24
CA LYS A 21 28.94 -21.11 -50.01
C LYS A 21 27.69 -21.62 -49.31
N SER A 22 27.68 -21.49 -47.98
CA SER A 22 26.53 -21.79 -47.12
C SER A 22 26.20 -20.57 -46.27
N SER A 23 24.92 -20.23 -46.17
CA SER A 23 24.38 -19.22 -45.25
C SER A 23 23.22 -19.82 -44.48
N ARG A 24 23.17 -19.60 -43.17
CA ARG A 24 22.16 -20.15 -42.26
C ARG A 24 21.41 -19.01 -41.59
N VAL A 25 20.09 -19.13 -41.52
CA VAL A 25 19.24 -18.24 -40.71
C VAL A 25 18.41 -19.05 -39.71
N LEU A 26 18.33 -18.52 -38.48
CA LEU A 26 17.46 -19.02 -37.42
C LEU A 26 16.20 -18.15 -37.38
N VAL A 27 15.04 -18.74 -37.63
CA VAL A 27 13.74 -18.04 -37.62
C VAL A 27 12.93 -18.53 -36.44
N ARG A 28 12.54 -17.62 -35.54
CA ARG A 28 11.54 -17.91 -34.50
C ARG A 28 10.18 -17.43 -34.97
N LYS A 29 9.24 -18.35 -35.16
CA LYS A 29 7.87 -18.06 -35.56
C LYS A 29 6.92 -18.33 -34.40
N GLY A 30 6.12 -17.31 -34.05
CA GLY A 30 5.26 -17.33 -32.86
C GLY A 30 6.03 -16.92 -31.60
N LYS A 31 5.32 -16.31 -30.65
CA LYS A 31 5.84 -15.97 -29.32
C LYS A 31 4.68 -15.81 -28.37
N LEU A 32 4.74 -16.49 -27.23
CA LEU A 32 3.88 -16.17 -26.10
C LEU A 32 4.44 -14.94 -25.39
N ARG A 33 3.55 -14.03 -25.02
CA ARG A 33 3.85 -12.85 -24.21
C ARG A 33 2.98 -12.87 -22.97
N HIS A 34 3.34 -12.04 -22.00
CA HIS A 34 2.54 -11.90 -20.80
C HIS A 34 2.25 -10.42 -20.50
N LEU A 35 1.09 -10.19 -19.89
CA LEU A 35 0.79 -8.98 -19.13
C LEU A 35 0.75 -9.35 -17.66
N ILE A 36 1.27 -8.48 -16.81
CA ILE A 36 1.35 -8.71 -15.37
C ILE A 36 0.75 -7.51 -14.64
N ARG A 37 -0.02 -7.81 -13.59
CA ARG A 37 -0.43 -6.83 -12.58
C ARG A 37 -0.23 -7.41 -11.19
N THR A 38 0.00 -6.53 -10.23
CA THR A 38 0.03 -6.90 -8.82
C THR A 38 -1.40 -7.03 -8.30
N GLY A 39 -1.68 -8.11 -7.58
CA GLY A 39 -2.92 -8.36 -6.86
C GLY A 39 -2.67 -8.47 -5.36
N SER A 40 -3.73 -8.75 -4.59
CA SER A 40 -3.65 -8.78 -3.12
C SER A 40 -2.78 -9.91 -2.55
N ALA A 41 -2.56 -11.00 -3.30
CA ALA A 41 -1.83 -12.18 -2.84
C ALA A 41 -0.68 -12.60 -3.78
N GLY A 42 -0.26 -11.71 -4.69
CA GLY A 42 0.81 -11.98 -5.64
C GLY A 42 0.58 -11.34 -7.00
N HIS A 43 1.18 -11.92 -8.02
CA HIS A 43 1.14 -11.46 -9.40
C HIS A 43 0.04 -12.18 -10.16
N VAL A 44 -0.67 -11.45 -11.01
CA VAL A 44 -1.72 -11.98 -11.87
C VAL A 44 -1.29 -11.81 -13.32
N PHE A 45 -1.09 -12.92 -14.01
CA PHE A 45 -0.61 -12.97 -15.39
C PHE A 45 -1.75 -13.26 -16.38
N SER A 46 -1.75 -12.53 -17.50
CA SER A 46 -2.48 -12.88 -18.72
C SER A 46 -1.49 -13.30 -19.80
N ILE A 47 -1.65 -14.49 -20.38
CA ILE A 47 -0.80 -14.96 -21.49
C ILE A 47 -1.47 -14.59 -22.80
N LEU A 48 -0.68 -14.09 -23.75
CA LEU A 48 -1.11 -13.66 -25.07
C LEU A 48 -0.32 -14.38 -26.17
N ASP A 49 -0.97 -14.65 -27.29
CA ASP A 49 -0.32 -15.14 -28.51
C ASP A 49 0.26 -14.01 -29.38
N GLU A 50 0.83 -14.38 -30.54
CA GLU A 50 1.35 -13.44 -31.53
C GLU A 50 0.31 -12.46 -32.11
N ALA A 51 -0.98 -12.81 -32.09
CA ALA A 51 -2.08 -11.94 -32.50
C ALA A 51 -2.56 -11.03 -31.35
N GLY A 52 -1.96 -11.15 -30.16
CA GLY A 52 -2.36 -10.41 -28.96
C GLY A 52 -3.63 -10.96 -28.30
N LYS A 53 -4.10 -12.15 -28.70
CA LYS A 53 -5.27 -12.79 -28.12
C LYS A 53 -4.88 -13.57 -26.87
N GLN A 54 -5.73 -13.52 -25.85
CA GLN A 54 -5.52 -14.27 -24.62
C GLN A 54 -5.53 -15.78 -24.87
N VAL A 55 -4.61 -16.47 -24.20
CA VAL A 55 -4.44 -17.92 -24.19
C VAL A 55 -4.82 -18.43 -22.78
N PRO A 56 -6.11 -18.79 -22.56
CA PRO A 56 -6.65 -19.04 -21.22
C PRO A 56 -6.29 -20.42 -20.64
N ASP A 57 -5.58 -21.24 -21.40
CA ASP A 57 -5.12 -22.61 -21.09
C ASP A 57 -3.58 -22.72 -21.08
N ALA A 58 -2.88 -21.58 -21.02
CA ALA A 58 -1.43 -21.55 -20.86
C ALA A 58 -0.98 -21.86 -19.42
N SER A 59 0.30 -22.15 -19.24
CA SER A 59 0.95 -22.26 -17.93
C SER A 59 2.25 -21.46 -17.86
N ILE A 60 2.69 -21.16 -16.64
CA ILE A 60 3.98 -20.53 -16.35
C ILE A 60 4.81 -21.48 -15.52
N TRP A 61 6.03 -21.76 -15.98
CA TRP A 61 7.06 -22.41 -15.18
C TRP A 61 7.97 -21.36 -14.55
N LEU A 62 8.10 -21.40 -13.22
CA LEU A 62 8.95 -20.54 -12.42
C LEU A 62 9.65 -21.39 -11.35
N GLY A 63 10.99 -21.37 -11.32
CA GLY A 63 11.76 -22.08 -10.30
C GLY A 63 11.47 -23.58 -10.23
N GLY A 64 11.16 -24.22 -11.37
CA GLY A 64 10.82 -25.65 -11.43
C GLY A 64 9.39 -26.00 -11.03
N ARG A 65 8.54 -25.01 -10.74
CA ARG A 65 7.12 -25.20 -10.44
C ARG A 65 6.26 -24.66 -11.57
N GLU A 66 5.24 -25.44 -11.93
CA GLU A 66 4.20 -25.01 -12.87
C GLU A 66 3.06 -24.28 -12.15
N PHE A 67 2.62 -23.18 -12.75
CA PHE A 67 1.44 -22.41 -12.36
C PHE A 67 0.47 -22.41 -13.54
N THR A 68 -0.71 -22.98 -13.32
CA THR A 68 -1.76 -23.12 -14.33
C THR A 68 -2.82 -22.02 -14.21
N THR A 69 -3.63 -21.88 -15.24
CA THR A 69 -4.72 -20.90 -15.32
C THR A 69 -5.84 -21.21 -14.33
N GLY A 70 -6.25 -20.19 -13.56
CA GLY A 70 -7.44 -20.22 -12.73
C GLY A 70 -8.74 -20.01 -13.53
N LYS A 71 -9.86 -19.82 -12.82
CA LYS A 71 -11.22 -19.75 -13.39
C LYS A 71 -11.45 -18.67 -14.47
N ASN A 72 -10.56 -17.67 -14.58
CA ASN A 72 -10.69 -16.54 -15.50
C ASN A 72 -9.61 -16.52 -16.61
N GLY A 73 -8.91 -17.62 -16.84
CA GLY A 73 -7.78 -17.68 -17.80
C GLY A 73 -6.58 -16.83 -17.36
N MET A 74 -6.48 -16.55 -16.06
CA MET A 74 -5.39 -15.79 -15.43
C MET A 74 -4.55 -16.74 -14.58
N ILE A 75 -3.24 -16.53 -14.54
CA ILE A 75 -2.31 -17.34 -13.74
C ILE A 75 -1.88 -16.52 -12.52
N HIS A 76 -1.99 -17.12 -11.34
CA HIS A 76 -1.60 -16.48 -10.08
C HIS A 76 -0.26 -17.02 -9.60
N VAL A 77 0.71 -16.12 -9.42
CA VAL A 77 2.03 -16.44 -8.86
C VAL A 77 2.19 -15.68 -7.54
N PRO A 78 2.30 -16.35 -6.38
CA PRO A 78 2.45 -15.70 -5.07
C PRO A 78 3.65 -14.76 -5.00
N PHE A 79 3.67 -13.85 -4.02
CA PHE A 79 4.85 -13.03 -3.72
C PHE A 79 6.05 -13.87 -3.28
N SER A 80 7.26 -13.33 -3.49
CA SER A 80 8.53 -13.99 -3.14
C SER A 80 9.13 -13.43 -1.86
N THR A 81 9.78 -14.30 -1.09
CA THR A 81 10.69 -13.88 -0.01
C THR A 81 12.08 -13.48 -0.53
N ALA A 82 12.37 -13.73 -1.81
CA ALA A 82 13.57 -13.32 -2.53
C ALA A 82 13.18 -12.49 -3.77
N PRO A 83 12.80 -11.20 -3.59
CA PRO A 83 12.35 -10.37 -4.69
C PRO A 83 13.48 -10.10 -5.70
N GLY A 84 13.13 -10.00 -6.98
CA GLY A 84 14.12 -9.76 -8.04
C GLY A 84 13.62 -10.12 -9.43
N LEU A 85 14.49 -9.94 -10.43
CA LEU A 85 14.20 -10.35 -11.80
C LEU A 85 14.31 -11.88 -11.93
N GLN A 86 13.19 -12.56 -12.18
CA GLN A 86 13.14 -14.02 -12.26
C GLN A 86 12.87 -14.50 -13.69
N PRO A 87 13.55 -15.56 -14.15
CA PRO A 87 13.23 -16.22 -15.41
C PRO A 87 11.91 -17.00 -15.31
N ILE A 88 11.12 -16.95 -16.38
CA ILE A 88 9.89 -17.73 -16.53
C ILE A 88 9.83 -18.38 -17.91
N ILE A 89 9.13 -19.50 -17.99
CA ILE A 89 8.80 -20.15 -19.26
C ILE A 89 7.28 -20.17 -19.39
N LEU A 90 6.77 -19.50 -20.42
CA LEU A 90 5.36 -19.52 -20.79
C LEU A 90 5.14 -20.75 -21.68
N VAL A 91 4.17 -21.59 -21.36
CA VAL A 91 3.90 -22.84 -22.08
C VAL A 91 2.44 -22.88 -22.53
N HIS A 92 2.21 -23.27 -23.78
CA HIS A 92 0.89 -23.54 -24.34
C HIS A 92 1.02 -24.54 -25.49
N ASP A 93 0.22 -25.61 -25.48
CA ASP A 93 0.12 -26.59 -26.58
C ASP A 93 1.48 -27.07 -27.13
N GLY A 94 2.37 -27.51 -26.23
CA GLY A 94 3.72 -27.99 -26.59
C GLY A 94 4.70 -26.90 -27.06
N PHE A 95 4.28 -25.63 -27.11
CA PHE A 95 5.14 -24.49 -27.43
C PHE A 95 5.55 -23.74 -26.17
N ALA A 96 6.81 -23.32 -26.11
CA ALA A 96 7.37 -22.60 -24.97
C ALA A 96 8.02 -21.28 -25.39
N SER A 97 7.87 -20.24 -24.57
CA SER A 97 8.56 -18.95 -24.72
C SER A 97 9.23 -18.57 -23.40
N PHE A 98 10.52 -18.21 -23.49
CA PHE A 98 11.27 -17.68 -22.35
C PHE A 98 10.98 -16.19 -22.17
N ASP A 99 10.79 -15.78 -20.91
CA ASP A 99 10.69 -14.38 -20.53
C ASP A 99 11.27 -14.15 -19.13
N ARG A 100 11.24 -12.89 -18.68
CA ARG A 100 11.59 -12.50 -17.31
C ARG A 100 10.55 -11.54 -16.76
N PHE A 101 10.29 -11.64 -15.47
CA PHE A 101 9.45 -10.68 -14.76
C PHE A 101 10.09 -10.27 -13.45
N ARG A 102 9.67 -9.11 -12.92
CA ARG A 102 10.06 -8.69 -11.58
C ARG A 102 9.16 -9.36 -10.56
N HIS A 103 9.71 -10.31 -9.82
CA HIS A 103 9.02 -10.99 -8.73
C HIS A 103 9.09 -10.11 -7.49
N GLU A 104 7.96 -9.55 -7.10
CA GLU A 104 7.85 -8.68 -5.93
C GLU A 104 7.75 -9.48 -4.62
N SER A 105 8.17 -8.85 -3.52
CA SER A 105 7.91 -9.32 -2.16
C SER A 105 6.55 -8.85 -1.66
N GLU A 106 6.07 -9.41 -0.56
CA GLU A 106 4.79 -8.99 0.05
C GLU A 106 5.02 -7.85 1.05
N ASN A 107 5.01 -6.60 0.56
CA ASN A 107 5.26 -5.42 1.40
C ASN A 107 3.97 -4.66 1.68
N TYR A 108 3.46 -4.77 2.90
CA TYR A 108 2.30 -4.00 3.36
C TYR A 108 2.68 -2.59 3.81
N SER A 109 1.85 -1.63 3.45
CA SER A 109 1.88 -0.25 3.96
C SER A 109 0.52 0.09 4.54
N PHE A 110 0.48 0.37 5.83
CA PHE A 110 -0.71 0.82 6.56
C PHE A 110 -0.54 2.28 6.96
N GLY A 111 -1.54 3.09 6.64
CA GLY A 111 -1.61 4.48 7.05
C GLY A 111 -3.05 4.83 7.42
N ALA A 112 -3.22 5.95 8.12
CA ALA A 112 -4.55 6.49 8.37
C ALA A 112 -4.50 8.01 8.41
N GLY A 113 -5.51 8.66 7.85
CA GLY A 113 -5.83 10.04 8.20
C GLY A 113 -6.46 10.02 9.59
N ILE A 114 -5.82 10.64 10.57
CA ILE A 114 -6.33 10.73 11.94
C ILE A 114 -6.62 12.20 12.21
N LEU A 115 -7.84 12.52 12.63
CA LEU A 115 -8.24 13.90 12.84
C LEU A 115 -9.00 14.04 14.16
N VAL A 116 -8.69 15.11 14.87
CA VAL A 116 -9.47 15.57 16.02
C VAL A 116 -9.72 17.06 15.82
N ASP A 117 -10.91 17.53 16.18
CA ASP A 117 -11.15 18.95 16.26
C ASP A 117 -10.37 19.52 17.46
N ARG A 118 -9.47 20.46 17.19
CA ARG A 118 -8.65 21.07 18.22
C ARG A 118 -9.51 21.87 19.21
N GLU A 119 -10.59 22.48 18.74
CA GLU A 119 -11.46 23.33 19.57
C GLU A 119 -12.35 22.47 20.50
N SER A 120 -12.57 21.20 20.16
CA SER A 120 -13.28 20.26 21.01
C SER A 120 -12.41 19.62 22.11
N LEU A 121 -11.10 19.87 22.11
CA LEU A 121 -10.15 19.37 23.13
C LEU A 121 -10.20 20.19 24.43
N LEU A 122 -11.40 20.37 24.95
CA LEU A 122 -11.68 21.10 26.18
C LEU A 122 -11.45 20.22 27.41
N ASP A 123 -10.87 20.80 28.46
CA ASP A 123 -10.53 20.11 29.71
C ASP A 123 -11.70 19.28 30.27
N ARG A 124 -11.45 17.98 30.52
CA ARG A 124 -12.39 16.98 31.05
C ARG A 124 -13.65 16.74 30.22
N ARG A 125 -13.80 17.37 29.05
CA ARG A 125 -14.93 17.15 28.13
C ARG A 125 -14.69 15.92 27.26
N LYS A 126 -15.78 15.42 26.66
CA LYS A 126 -15.72 14.39 25.64
C LYS A 126 -15.36 15.02 24.30
N SER A 127 -14.51 14.34 23.54
CA SER A 127 -14.13 14.69 22.18
C SER A 127 -14.13 13.42 21.31
N GLN A 128 -14.04 13.59 20.00
CA GLN A 128 -14.04 12.50 19.04
C GLN A 128 -12.78 12.55 18.18
N VAL A 129 -12.19 11.38 17.93
CA VAL A 129 -11.18 11.19 16.88
C VAL A 129 -11.83 10.48 15.70
N VAL A 130 -11.57 11.01 14.50
CA VAL A 130 -12.01 10.46 13.22
C VAL A 130 -10.81 9.79 12.55
N ILE A 131 -11.00 8.56 12.08
CA ILE A 131 -9.93 7.72 11.53
C ILE A 131 -10.35 7.25 10.14
N ARG A 132 -9.58 7.64 9.11
CA ARG A 132 -9.70 7.15 7.74
C ARG A 132 -8.54 6.22 7.42
N PRO A 133 -8.72 4.88 7.48
CA PRO A 133 -7.63 3.95 7.25
C PRO A 133 -7.31 3.81 5.76
N SER A 134 -6.09 3.37 5.47
CA SER A 134 -5.60 3.02 4.14
C SER A 134 -4.61 1.87 4.26
N LEU A 135 -4.78 0.84 3.42
CA LEU A 135 -3.91 -0.33 3.39
C LEU A 135 -3.57 -0.66 1.94
N SER A 136 -2.30 -0.96 1.69
CA SER A 136 -1.83 -1.42 0.38
C SER A 136 -0.77 -2.50 0.52
N VAL A 137 -0.66 -3.34 -0.50
CA VAL A 137 0.47 -4.26 -0.72
C VAL A 137 1.17 -3.86 -2.01
N ASN A 138 2.46 -3.54 -1.94
CA ASN A 138 3.24 -3.02 -3.07
C ASN A 138 2.55 -1.87 -3.83
N GLY A 139 1.88 -0.98 -3.09
CA GLY A 139 1.13 0.15 -3.68
C GLY A 139 -0.24 -0.22 -4.27
N THR A 140 -0.62 -1.49 -4.31
CA THR A 140 -1.98 -1.92 -4.69
C THR A 140 -2.89 -1.86 -3.46
N PRO A 141 -4.01 -1.09 -3.49
CA PRO A 141 -4.94 -1.03 -2.38
C PRO A 141 -5.54 -2.40 -2.05
N VAL A 142 -5.62 -2.73 -0.76
CA VAL A 142 -6.28 -3.94 -0.26
C VAL A 142 -7.22 -3.58 0.87
N SER A 143 -8.26 -4.39 1.06
CA SER A 143 -9.28 -4.11 2.07
C SER A 143 -8.69 -4.13 3.48
N VAL A 144 -9.04 -3.17 4.32
CA VAL A 144 -8.63 -3.11 5.73
C VAL A 144 -9.27 -4.23 6.56
N LYS A 145 -10.27 -4.93 6.03
CA LYS A 145 -10.92 -6.08 6.69
C LYS A 145 -9.99 -7.29 6.88
N VAL A 146 -8.84 -7.32 6.19
CA VAL A 146 -7.83 -8.36 6.38
C VAL A 146 -6.96 -8.12 7.62
N LEU A 147 -7.09 -6.95 8.26
CA LEU A 147 -6.39 -6.62 9.50
C LEU A 147 -7.06 -7.35 10.68
N GLU A 148 -6.23 -7.91 11.54
CA GLU A 148 -6.60 -8.60 12.77
C GLU A 148 -6.09 -7.80 13.98
N ASN A 149 -6.70 -7.98 15.14
CA ASN A 149 -6.27 -7.35 16.39
C ASN A 149 -6.12 -5.81 16.30
N VAL A 150 -7.07 -5.15 15.63
CA VAL A 150 -7.04 -3.69 15.48
C VAL A 150 -7.31 -3.01 16.83
N ARG A 151 -6.39 -2.14 17.25
CA ARG A 151 -6.48 -1.40 18.52
C ARG A 151 -6.14 0.07 18.32
N LEU A 152 -6.80 0.92 19.09
CA LEU A 152 -6.48 2.34 19.17
C LEU A 152 -5.85 2.64 20.53
N ARG A 153 -4.63 3.15 20.50
CA ARG A 153 -3.92 3.65 21.67
C ARG A 153 -3.96 5.16 21.68
N ILE A 154 -4.45 5.73 22.78
CA ILE A 154 -4.51 7.17 23.02
C ILE A 154 -3.50 7.49 24.12
N THR A 155 -2.41 8.14 23.76
CA THR A 155 -1.38 8.59 24.70
C THR A 155 -1.50 10.09 24.87
N SER A 156 -1.75 10.54 26.08
CA SER A 156 -1.85 11.95 26.43
C SER A 156 -0.68 12.37 27.32
N THR A 157 -0.23 13.60 27.15
CA THR A 157 0.77 14.24 28.01
C THR A 157 0.17 15.53 28.54
N ASN A 158 0.30 15.76 29.83
CA ASN A 158 -0.17 17.00 30.45
C ASN A 158 0.92 18.09 30.45
N HIS A 159 0.58 19.30 30.90
CA HIS A 159 1.53 20.42 31.02
C HIS A 159 2.69 20.17 32.00
N ASP A 160 2.53 19.22 32.91
CA ASP A 160 3.55 18.85 33.89
C ASP A 160 4.48 17.74 33.35
N GLY A 161 4.32 17.35 32.07
CA GLY A 161 5.11 16.31 31.39
C GLY A 161 4.71 14.88 31.73
N VAL A 162 3.68 14.69 32.56
CA VAL A 162 3.18 13.37 32.94
C VAL A 162 2.37 12.80 31.79
N SER A 163 2.73 11.60 31.35
CA SER A 163 2.05 10.90 30.26
C SER A 163 1.18 9.77 30.78
N SER A 164 -0.02 9.62 30.21
CA SER A 164 -0.93 8.51 30.46
C SER A 164 -1.36 7.89 29.14
N THR A 165 -1.55 6.57 29.13
CA THR A 165 -1.98 5.84 27.94
C THR A 165 -3.27 5.10 28.24
N HIS A 166 -4.24 5.27 27.35
CA HIS A 166 -5.48 4.51 27.34
C HIS A 166 -5.52 3.67 26.07
N GLU A 167 -5.65 2.36 26.22
CA GLU A 167 -5.84 1.45 25.09
C GLU A 167 -7.32 1.15 24.96
N VAL A 168 -7.87 1.56 23.82
CA VAL A 168 -9.23 1.27 23.41
C VAL A 168 -9.18 -0.09 22.71
N GLY A 169 -10.12 -0.97 23.09
CA GLY A 169 -10.31 -2.27 22.48
C GLY A 169 -10.71 -2.19 21.00
N GLU A 170 -11.24 -3.30 20.46
CA GLU A 170 -11.52 -3.50 19.04
C GLU A 170 -12.12 -2.26 18.34
N VAL A 171 -11.34 -1.67 17.43
CA VAL A 171 -11.80 -0.57 16.57
C VAL A 171 -12.16 -1.14 15.21
N GLU A 172 -13.41 -1.03 14.83
CA GLU A 172 -13.86 -1.41 13.49
C GLU A 172 -13.35 -0.39 12.46
N LEU A 173 -12.58 -0.88 11.49
CA LEU A 173 -12.12 -0.10 10.34
C LEU A 173 -12.96 -0.42 9.11
N SER A 174 -13.17 0.58 8.26
CA SER A 174 -13.95 0.46 7.03
C SER A 174 -13.17 0.97 5.82
N ASP A 175 -13.37 0.32 4.68
CA ASP A 175 -12.81 0.77 3.40
C ASP A 175 -13.53 2.02 2.85
N VAL A 176 -14.79 2.21 3.25
CA VAL A 176 -15.69 3.20 2.64
C VAL A 176 -16.01 4.37 3.54
N ALA A 177 -15.91 4.21 4.86
CA ALA A 177 -16.28 5.21 5.86
C ALA A 177 -15.18 5.41 6.91
N GLU A 178 -15.22 6.56 7.55
CA GLU A 178 -14.37 6.88 8.69
C GLU A 178 -14.87 6.18 9.96
N SER A 179 -13.94 5.71 10.77
CA SER A 179 -14.22 5.23 12.11
C SER A 179 -14.18 6.40 13.09
N VAL A 180 -15.17 6.51 13.96
CA VAL A 180 -15.24 7.58 14.96
C VAL A 180 -15.13 6.96 16.35
N HIS A 181 -14.22 7.47 17.17
CA HIS A 181 -14.06 7.03 18.55
C HIS A 181 -14.16 8.22 19.51
N GLU A 182 -15.04 8.11 20.50
CA GLU A 182 -15.21 9.10 21.55
C GLU A 182 -14.24 8.81 22.71
N PHE A 183 -13.56 9.84 23.19
CA PHE A 183 -12.66 9.76 24.33
C PHE A 183 -12.85 10.95 25.27
N GLN A 184 -12.43 10.80 26.54
CA GLN A 184 -12.40 11.90 27.49
C GLN A 184 -11.07 12.64 27.40
N VAL A 185 -11.12 13.95 27.22
CA VAL A 185 -9.94 14.83 27.18
C VAL A 185 -9.33 14.91 28.59
N PRO A 186 -8.07 14.48 28.78
CA PRO A 186 -7.41 14.55 30.07
C PRO A 186 -7.18 15.99 30.52
N SER A 187 -7.05 16.19 31.83
CA SER A 187 -6.84 17.54 32.36
C SER A 187 -5.46 18.08 32.07
N ARG A 188 -5.39 19.41 31.83
CA ARG A 188 -4.13 20.10 31.50
C ARG A 188 -3.42 19.47 30.30
N LEU A 189 -4.19 19.00 29.30
CA LEU A 189 -3.65 18.36 28.09
C LEU A 189 -2.72 19.33 27.34
N SER A 190 -1.48 18.90 27.09
CA SER A 190 -0.50 19.63 26.27
C SER A 190 -0.24 18.93 24.94
N GLN A 191 -0.38 17.60 24.91
CA GLN A 191 -0.19 16.80 23.71
C GLN A 191 -1.05 15.54 23.78
N ILE A 192 -1.59 15.12 22.63
CA ILE A 192 -2.29 13.85 22.48
C ILE A 192 -1.81 13.13 21.22
N ASN A 193 -1.46 11.86 21.34
CA ASN A 193 -1.08 10.97 20.26
C ASN A 193 -2.11 9.86 20.13
N PHE A 194 -2.55 9.62 18.90
CA PHE A 194 -3.38 8.48 18.53
C PHE A 194 -2.53 7.54 17.71
N THR A 195 -2.39 6.30 18.17
CA THR A 195 -1.69 5.23 17.45
C THR A 195 -2.68 4.12 17.18
N ILE A 196 -2.83 3.75 15.91
CA ILE A 196 -3.61 2.59 15.50
C ILE A 196 -2.63 1.46 15.21
N THR A 197 -2.82 0.33 15.86
CA THR A 197 -2.03 -0.88 15.66
C THR A 197 -2.92 -1.99 15.13
N ALA A 198 -2.39 -2.81 14.23
CA ALA A 198 -3.07 -3.98 13.70
C ALA A 198 -2.04 -5.06 13.33
N SER A 199 -2.50 -6.29 13.16
CA SER A 199 -1.69 -7.37 12.62
C SER A 199 -2.27 -7.87 11.30
N ILE A 200 -1.43 -8.37 10.41
CA ILE A 200 -1.84 -8.95 9.13
C ILE A 200 -1.13 -10.28 8.90
N LYS A 201 -1.82 -11.25 8.30
CA LYS A 201 -1.22 -12.51 7.89
C LYS A 201 -0.39 -12.31 6.62
N ASN A 202 0.93 -12.26 6.76
CA ASN A 202 1.83 -12.21 5.62
C ASN A 202 1.99 -13.62 5.03
N LEU A 203 1.46 -13.82 3.82
CA LEU A 203 1.38 -15.14 3.19
C LEU A 203 2.76 -15.62 2.72
N SER A 204 3.59 -14.72 2.21
CA SER A 204 4.94 -15.01 1.72
C SER A 204 5.89 -15.42 2.86
N LEU A 205 5.79 -14.75 4.01
CA LEU A 205 6.60 -15.06 5.19
C LEU A 205 6.00 -16.16 6.07
N GLY A 206 4.73 -16.51 5.88
CA GLY A 206 4.03 -17.54 6.67
C GLY A 206 3.86 -17.16 8.15
N LYS A 207 3.91 -15.87 8.48
CA LYS A 207 3.79 -15.37 9.87
C LYS A 207 3.00 -14.06 9.93
N PRO A 208 2.39 -13.73 11.08
CA PRO A 208 1.80 -12.41 11.30
C PRO A 208 2.86 -11.30 11.18
N GLN A 209 2.44 -10.14 10.68
CA GLN A 209 3.21 -8.92 10.61
C GLN A 209 2.41 -7.81 11.29
N ASP A 210 3.03 -7.13 12.25
CA ASP A 210 2.40 -6.00 12.92
C ASP A 210 2.60 -4.71 12.11
N LEU A 211 1.54 -3.92 12.04
CA LEU A 211 1.45 -2.65 11.34
C LEU A 211 0.98 -1.58 12.31
N SER A 212 1.48 -0.35 12.15
CA SER A 212 1.02 0.77 12.95
C SER A 212 1.10 2.08 12.19
N THR A 213 0.24 3.02 12.56
CA THR A 213 0.24 4.40 12.09
C THR A 213 -0.14 5.29 13.26
N SER A 214 0.39 6.50 13.32
CA SER A 214 0.09 7.41 14.41
C SER A 214 0.07 8.87 13.98
N GLN A 215 -0.62 9.67 14.77
CA GLN A 215 -0.67 11.11 14.61
C GLN A 215 -0.69 11.80 15.96
N THR A 216 0.11 12.87 16.08
CA THR A 216 0.26 13.65 17.31
C THR A 216 -0.30 15.05 17.10
N PHE A 217 -1.01 15.53 18.11
CA PHE A 217 -1.55 16.88 18.19
C PHE A 217 -1.00 17.57 19.43
N VAL A 218 -0.41 18.75 19.26
CA VAL A 218 0.00 19.63 20.35
C VAL A 218 -1.10 20.66 20.58
N VAL A 219 -1.51 20.83 21.83
CA VAL A 219 -2.62 21.70 22.22
C VAL A 219 -2.23 22.55 23.43
N ASN A 220 -3.00 23.62 23.65
CA ASN A 220 -2.83 24.51 24.79
C ASN A 220 -1.39 25.04 24.97
N ALA A 221 -0.61 25.17 23.88
CA ALA A 221 0.77 25.66 23.94
C ALA A 221 0.88 27.07 24.56
N ILE A 222 -0.20 27.85 24.49
CA ILE A 222 -0.34 29.16 25.16
C ILE A 222 -0.20 29.06 26.69
N ASP A 223 -0.48 27.91 27.28
CA ASP A 223 -0.33 27.66 28.71
C ASP A 223 1.09 27.23 29.10
N GLN A 224 1.99 27.07 28.12
CA GLN A 224 3.40 26.77 28.35
C GLN A 224 4.26 28.03 28.42
N VAL A 225 3.75 29.17 27.95
CA VAL A 225 4.47 30.44 28.00
C VAL A 225 4.17 31.17 29.32
N ALA A 226 5.23 31.74 29.90
CA ALA A 226 5.14 32.46 31.18
C ALA A 226 4.25 33.71 31.12
N LYS A 227 4.06 34.27 29.92
CA LYS A 227 3.18 35.38 29.64
C LYS A 227 2.43 35.09 28.35
N VAL A 228 1.14 35.33 28.40
CA VAL A 228 0.27 35.40 27.23
C VAL A 228 0.01 36.88 27.04
N ASP A 229 0.45 37.43 25.92
CA ASP A 229 0.16 38.80 25.55
C ASP A 229 -0.24 38.88 24.07
N ASP A 230 -1.17 39.77 23.77
CA ASP A 230 -1.55 40.16 22.41
C ASP A 230 -1.75 41.67 22.35
N VAL A 231 -1.42 42.29 21.22
CA VAL A 231 -1.42 43.75 21.05
C VAL A 231 -2.58 44.17 20.16
N HIS A 232 -3.50 44.93 20.73
CA HIS A 232 -4.64 45.49 20.01
C HIS A 232 -4.46 46.99 19.79
N LEU A 233 -4.71 47.46 18.57
CA LEU A 233 -4.76 48.89 18.27
C LEU A 233 -6.21 49.37 18.36
N GLN A 234 -6.48 50.33 19.24
CA GLN A 234 -7.79 50.95 19.37
C GLN A 234 -7.72 52.43 19.01
N ARG A 235 -8.75 52.92 18.32
CA ARG A 235 -8.93 54.35 18.04
C ARG A 235 -9.80 54.97 19.12
N VAL A 236 -9.32 56.05 19.72
CA VAL A 236 -10.03 56.86 20.71
C VAL A 236 -10.16 58.31 20.20
N PRO A 237 -11.03 59.16 20.78
CA PRO A 237 -11.19 60.54 20.32
C PRO A 237 -9.88 61.34 20.29
N GLU A 238 -8.92 61.00 21.16
CA GLU A 238 -7.62 61.65 21.30
C GLU A 238 -6.53 61.05 20.39
N GLY A 239 -6.83 59.99 19.62
CA GLY A 239 -5.87 59.36 18.70
C GLY A 239 -5.95 57.84 18.68
N TYR A 240 -4.80 57.19 18.88
CA TYR A 240 -4.67 55.73 18.89
C TYR A 240 -3.99 55.27 20.18
N VAL A 241 -4.47 54.16 20.72
CA VAL A 241 -3.88 53.47 21.88
C VAL A 241 -3.55 52.03 21.51
N LEU A 242 -2.44 51.54 22.04
CA LEU A 242 -2.10 50.12 22.00
C LEU A 242 -2.49 49.50 23.34
N GLU A 243 -3.35 48.49 23.30
CA GLU A 243 -3.70 47.68 24.47
C GLU A 243 -2.92 46.36 24.40
N LEU A 244 -2.12 46.10 25.43
CA LEU A 244 -1.51 44.79 25.64
C LEU A 244 -2.44 43.98 26.53
N ARG A 245 -3.10 42.96 25.96
CA ARG A 245 -4.07 42.14 26.68
C ARG A 245 -3.49 40.78 27.02
N GLY A 246 -3.84 40.28 28.20
CA GLY A 246 -3.46 38.94 28.65
C GLY A 246 -4.53 37.89 28.36
N LYS A 247 -4.33 36.68 28.87
CA LYS A 247 -5.28 35.56 28.73
C LYS A 247 -6.70 35.86 29.25
N SER A 248 -6.83 36.77 30.21
CA SER A 248 -8.11 37.18 30.82
C SER A 248 -8.78 38.39 30.16
N GLY A 249 -8.19 38.91 29.07
CA GLY A 249 -8.53 40.24 28.54
C GLY A 249 -7.78 41.35 29.24
#